data_AF-A0A7J6TCQ9-F1
#
_entry.id   AF-A0A7J6TCQ9-F1
#
_cell.length_a   1.000
_cell.length_b   1.000
_cell.length_c   1.000
_cell.angle_alpha   90.00
_cell.angle_beta   90.00
_cell.angle_gamma   90.00
#
_symmetry.space_group_name_H-M   'P 1'
#
loop_
_entity.id
_entity.type
_entity.pdbx_description
1 polymer ?
#
loop_
_entity_poly.entity_id
_entity_poly.type
_entity_poly.pdbx_seq_one_letter_code
_entity_poly.pdbx_strand_id
1 'polypeptide(L)'
;KYYQAIRAAIGRQHLEAVVVGSRRDALACIKWLKEKKIPPMAFIPLKDMELPPRMLSKQDIPPNSGLRRAEDCVKAANHVPSNLQGSHASQRSIIEMIQKLHRWLLGKTVVADSLAQ
;
A
#
# COMPACT_ATOMS: atom_id res chain seq x y z
N LYS A 1 -6.35 5.74 15.67
CA LYS A 1 -7.67 6.36 15.39
C LYS A 1 -8.29 5.79 14.11
N TYR A 2 -7.75 6.09 12.92
CA TYR A 2 -8.39 5.73 11.64
C TYR A 2 -8.17 4.30 11.13
N TYR A 3 -7.70 3.37 11.98
CA TYR A 3 -7.29 2.03 11.53
C TYR A 3 -8.40 1.30 10.76
N GLN A 4 -9.63 1.27 11.29
CA GLN A 4 -10.75 0.58 10.66
C GLN A 4 -11.17 1.25 9.33
N ALA A 5 -11.20 2.58 9.28
CA ALA A 5 -11.54 3.33 8.07
C ALA A 5 -10.49 3.11 6.96
N ILE A 6 -9.21 3.14 7.30
CA ILE A 6 -8.11 2.87 6.37
C ILE A 6 -8.18 1.41 5.88
N ARG A 7 -8.42 0.46 6.79
CA ARG A 7 -8.58 -0.96 6.46
C ARG A 7 -9.74 -1.17 5.49
N ALA A 8 -10.88 -0.53 5.73
CA ALA A 8 -12.03 -0.58 4.83
C ALA A 8 -11.71 0.02 3.45
N ALA A 9 -11.00 1.16 3.40
CA ALA A 9 -10.63 1.82 2.16
C ALA A 9 -9.64 1.04 1.29
N ILE A 10 -8.67 0.34 1.91
CA ILE A 10 -7.73 -0.53 1.18
C ILE A 10 -8.46 -1.71 0.55
N GLY A 11 -9.49 -2.22 1.23
CA GLY A 11 -10.24 -3.40 0.82
C GLY A 11 -9.53 -4.71 1.15
N ARG A 12 -10.31 -5.77 1.37
CA ARG A 12 -9.80 -7.07 1.82
C ARG A 12 -8.75 -7.66 0.86
N GLN A 13 -8.98 -7.56 -0.44
CA GLN A 13 -8.11 -8.11 -1.47
C GLN A 13 -6.68 -7.55 -1.39
N HIS A 14 -6.52 -6.25 -1.10
CA HIS A 14 -5.20 -5.62 -1.03
C HIS A 14 -4.53 -5.76 0.35
N LEU A 15 -5.31 -5.92 1.43
CA LEU A 15 -4.78 -6.17 2.77
C LEU A 15 -4.14 -7.56 2.90
N GLU A 16 -4.71 -8.55 2.22
CA GLU A 16 -4.23 -9.93 2.23
C GLU A 16 -3.26 -10.22 1.06
N ALA A 17 -2.92 -9.20 0.26
CA ALA A 17 -2.06 -9.37 -0.90
C ALA A 17 -0.58 -9.49 -0.50
N VAL A 18 0.15 -10.34 -1.22
CA VAL A 18 1.59 -10.52 -1.07
C VAL A 18 2.31 -9.45 -1.92
N VAL A 19 3.06 -8.58 -1.26
CA VAL A 19 3.88 -7.57 -1.94
C VAL A 19 5.18 -8.20 -2.41
N VAL A 20 5.52 -8.03 -3.69
CA VAL A 20 6.72 -8.61 -4.32
C VAL A 20 7.50 -7.56 -5.09
N GLY A 21 8.80 -7.80 -5.29
CA GLY A 21 9.67 -6.85 -5.97
C GLY A 21 9.31 -6.64 -7.43
N SER A 22 8.99 -7.70 -8.16
CA SER A 22 8.70 -7.66 -9.59
C SER A 22 7.57 -8.60 -10.02
N ARG A 23 7.04 -8.39 -11.22
CA ARG A 23 6.09 -9.33 -11.84
C ARG A 23 6.70 -10.71 -12.10
N ARG A 24 8.01 -10.80 -12.34
CA ARG A 24 8.71 -12.09 -12.46
C ARG A 24 8.60 -12.89 -11.15
N ASP A 25 8.79 -12.23 -10.01
CA ASP A 25 8.68 -12.85 -8.69
C ASP A 25 7.24 -13.30 -8.42
N ALA A 26 6.25 -12.45 -8.76
CA ALA A 26 4.84 -12.80 -8.66
C ALA A 26 4.51 -14.09 -9.44
N LEU A 27 4.96 -14.18 -10.70
CA LEU A 27 4.72 -15.35 -11.55
C LEU A 27 5.39 -16.62 -11.01
N ALA A 28 6.60 -16.50 -10.45
CA ALA A 28 7.28 -17.62 -9.81
C ALA A 28 6.51 -18.12 -8.57
N CYS A 29 6.04 -17.22 -7.71
CA CYS A 29 5.19 -17.57 -6.56
C CYS A 29 3.88 -18.22 -7.01
N ILE A 30 3.21 -17.69 -8.04
CA ILE A 30 1.97 -18.26 -8.58
C ILE A 30 2.21 -19.68 -9.10
N LYS A 31 3.31 -19.91 -9.83
CA LYS A 31 3.67 -21.25 -10.32
C LYS A 31 3.88 -22.23 -9.17
N TRP A 32 4.62 -21.83 -8.14
CA TRP A 32 4.87 -22.66 -6.96
C TRP A 32 3.59 -22.96 -6.18
N LEU A 33 2.70 -21.99 -5.98
CA LEU A 33 1.40 -22.21 -5.32
C LEU A 33 0.55 -23.26 -6.06
N LYS A 34 0.54 -23.21 -7.40
CA LYS A 34 -0.16 -24.20 -8.24
C LYS A 34 0.44 -25.59 -8.08
N GLU A 35 1.76 -25.72 -8.13
CA GLU A 35 2.47 -27.00 -7.93
C GLU A 35 2.17 -27.60 -6.56
N LYS A 36 2.02 -26.77 -5.53
CA LYS A 36 1.70 -27.18 -4.17
C LYS A 36 0.20 -27.31 -3.88
N LYS A 37 -0.67 -27.06 -4.87
CA LYS A 37 -2.14 -27.04 -4.70
C LYS A 37 -2.61 -26.11 -3.57
N ILE A 38 -1.90 -25.01 -3.36
CA ILE A 38 -2.25 -23.97 -2.38
C ILE A 38 -3.25 -23.00 -3.04
N PRO A 39 -4.27 -22.50 -2.31
CA PRO A 39 -5.20 -21.52 -2.85
C PRO A 39 -4.52 -20.29 -3.46
N PRO A 40 -5.11 -19.68 -4.50
CA PRO A 40 -4.53 -18.50 -5.13
C PRO A 40 -4.48 -17.32 -4.16
N MET A 41 -3.42 -16.53 -4.27
CA MET A 41 -3.22 -15.29 -3.52
C MET A 41 -3.11 -14.11 -4.49
N ALA A 42 -3.47 -12.92 -4.01
CA ALA A 42 -3.21 -11.68 -4.75
C ALA A 42 -1.75 -11.26 -4.58
N PHE A 43 -1.12 -10.77 -5.65
CA PHE A 43 0.26 -10.30 -5.63
C PHE A 43 0.33 -8.85 -6.13
N ILE A 44 1.14 -8.03 -5.46
CA ILE A 44 1.38 -6.63 -5.84
C ILE A 44 2.86 -6.47 -6.22
N PRO A 45 3.20 -6.39 -7.53
CA PRO A 45 4.56 -6.16 -7.99
C PRO A 45 4.94 -4.67 -7.88
N LEU A 46 5.90 -4.35 -7.02
CA LEU A 46 6.29 -2.96 -6.71
C LEU A 46 6.91 -2.22 -7.91
N LYS A 47 7.71 -2.91 -8.74
CA LYS A 47 8.36 -2.32 -9.93
C LYS A 47 7.37 -1.88 -11.00
N ASP A 48 6.26 -2.59 -11.15
CA ASP A 48 5.26 -2.36 -12.20
C ASP A 48 4.16 -1.38 -11.73
N MET A 49 4.23 -0.95 -10.47
CA MET A 49 3.20 -0.09 -9.89
C MET A 49 3.28 1.32 -10.48
N GLU A 50 2.19 1.76 -11.10
CA GLU A 50 2.04 3.13 -11.57
C GLU A 50 1.13 3.90 -10.61
N LEU A 51 1.55 5.11 -10.24
CA LEU A 51 0.71 5.97 -9.42
C LEU A 51 -0.45 6.51 -10.26
N PRO A 52 -1.66 6.64 -9.68
CA PRO A 52 -2.76 7.26 -10.39
C PRO A 52 -2.41 8.69 -10.86
N PRO A 53 -2.94 9.13 -12.03
CA PRO A 53 -2.56 10.40 -12.66
C PRO A 53 -2.92 11.63 -11.82
N ARG A 54 -3.95 11.52 -10.98
CA ARG A 54 -4.35 12.57 -10.02
C ARG A 54 -4.44 11.98 -8.63
N MET A 55 -3.75 12.63 -7.70
CA MET A 55 -3.65 12.29 -6.29
C MET A 55 -4.11 13.49 -5.46
N LEU A 56 -4.71 13.24 -4.31
CA LEU A 56 -5.11 14.29 -3.39
C LEU A 56 -3.87 14.94 -2.79
N SER A 57 -3.75 16.25 -3.00
CA SER A 57 -2.84 17.13 -2.29
C SER A 57 -3.49 17.65 -1.01
N LYS A 58 -2.69 18.27 -0.14
CA LYS A 58 -3.22 18.94 1.06
C LYS A 58 -4.20 20.08 0.71
N GLN A 59 -4.06 20.68 -0.47
CA GLN A 59 -4.90 21.79 -0.94
C GLN A 59 -6.29 21.31 -1.39
N ASP A 60 -6.42 20.03 -1.75
CA ASP A 60 -7.72 19.43 -2.10
C ASP A 60 -8.60 19.16 -0.86
N ILE A 61 -8.06 19.33 0.36
CA ILE A 61 -8.79 19.10 1.60
C ILE A 61 -9.26 20.45 2.15
N PRO A 62 -10.58 20.71 2.22
CA PRO A 62 -11.08 21.99 2.72
C PRO A 62 -10.66 22.22 4.18
N PRO A 63 -10.22 23.43 4.54
CA PRO A 63 -9.89 23.75 5.93
C PRO A 63 -11.13 23.59 6.81
N ASN A 64 -10.93 23.17 8.07
CA ASN A 64 -11.99 22.95 9.07
C ASN A 64 -13.08 21.92 8.69
N SER A 65 -12.87 21.11 7.64
CA SER A 65 -13.82 20.08 7.22
C SER A 65 -13.85 18.83 8.12
N GLY A 66 -12.88 18.69 9.02
CA GLY A 66 -12.67 17.42 9.75
C GLY A 66 -12.20 16.25 8.87
N LEU A 67 -11.88 16.54 7.59
CA LEU A 67 -11.32 15.57 6.65
C LEU A 67 -9.79 15.57 6.71
N ARG A 68 -9.20 14.40 6.46
CA ARG A 68 -7.76 14.20 6.32
C ARG A 68 -7.48 13.25 5.18
N ARG A 69 -6.35 13.41 4.49
CA ARG A 69 -5.90 12.41 3.52
C ARG A 69 -5.60 11.11 4.24
N ALA A 70 -6.08 10.00 3.71
CA ALA A 70 -5.87 8.69 4.33
C ALA A 70 -4.39 8.30 4.35
N GLU A 71 -3.62 8.68 3.32
CA GLU A 71 -2.16 8.45 3.27
C GLU A 71 -1.42 9.13 4.42
N ASP A 72 -1.84 10.32 4.87
CA ASP A 72 -1.22 11.05 5.99
C ASP A 72 -1.52 10.40 7.35
N CYS A 73 -2.52 9.53 7.40
CA CYS A 73 -2.96 8.85 8.62
C CYS A 73 -2.26 7.50 8.84
N VAL A 74 -1.47 7.03 7.86
CA VAL A 74 -0.64 5.84 7.99
C VAL A 74 0.76 6.24 8.44
N LYS A 75 1.29 5.56 9.45
CA LYS A 75 2.68 5.81 9.89
C LYS A 75 3.64 5.49 8.75
N ALA A 76 4.59 6.39 8.50
CA ALA A 76 5.67 6.14 7.56
C ALA A 76 6.47 4.91 7.99
N ALA A 77 6.86 4.09 7.01
CA ALA A 77 7.81 3.01 7.25
C ALA A 77 9.19 3.62 7.45
N ASN A 78 9.67 3.62 8.69
CA ASN A 78 10.98 4.21 9.05
C ASN A 78 12.07 3.15 9.22
N HIS A 79 11.66 1.88 9.31
CA HIS A 79 12.56 0.76 9.51
C HIS A 79 12.06 -0.43 8.70
N VAL A 80 12.99 -1.04 7.96
CA VAL A 80 12.76 -2.29 7.25
C VAL A 80 13.52 -3.37 8.03
N PRO A 81 12.84 -4.41 8.52
CA PRO A 81 13.47 -5.54 9.18
C PRO A 81 14.69 -6.05 8.40
N SER A 82 15.78 -6.35 9.10
CA SER A 82 17.06 -6.73 8.48
C SER A 82 16.96 -7.96 7.57
N ASN A 83 16.03 -8.87 7.87
CA ASN A 83 15.72 -10.04 7.03
C ASN A 83 15.03 -9.70 5.69
N LEU A 84 14.52 -8.48 5.53
CA LEU A 84 13.97 -7.98 4.27
C LEU A 84 14.98 -7.12 3.49
N GLN A 85 16.13 -6.80 4.09
CA GLN A 85 17.28 -6.20 3.40
C GLN A 85 17.99 -7.31 2.61
N GLY A 86 17.41 -7.68 1.47
CA GLY A 86 18.05 -8.61 0.55
C GLY A 86 19.38 -8.05 0.00
N SER A 87 20.22 -8.92 -0.53
CA SER A 87 21.58 -8.63 -1.03
C SER A 87 21.73 -7.52 -2.07
N HIS A 88 20.63 -6.97 -2.60
CA HIS A 88 20.65 -5.99 -3.70
C HIS A 88 19.75 -4.75 -3.51
N ALA A 89 18.98 -4.63 -2.42
CA ALA A 89 18.09 -3.48 -2.21
C ALA A 89 18.45 -2.75 -0.92
N SER A 90 18.78 -1.46 -1.02
CA SER A 90 19.05 -0.63 0.15
C SER A 90 17.78 -0.42 0.98
N GLN A 91 17.91 -0.23 2.29
CA GLN A 91 16.79 0.11 3.16
C GLN A 91 16.00 1.31 2.63
N ARG A 92 16.71 2.31 2.08
CA ARG A 92 16.10 3.49 1.46
C ARG A 92 15.17 3.14 0.29
N SER A 93 15.62 2.28 -0.64
CA SER A 93 14.79 1.93 -1.80
C SER A 93 13.54 1.15 -1.39
N ILE A 94 13.65 0.29 -0.37
CA ILE A 94 12.50 -0.45 0.17
C ILE A 94 11.49 0.51 0.83
N ILE A 95 11.97 1.48 1.60
CA ILE A 95 11.11 2.52 2.19
C ILE A 95 10.39 3.32 1.10
N GLU A 96 11.10 3.75 0.05
CA GLU A 96 10.51 4.48 -1.07
C GLU A 96 9.43 3.65 -1.80
N MET A 97 9.64 2.33 -1.96
CA MET A 97 8.63 1.44 -2.54
C MET A 97 7.40 1.27 -1.63
N ILE A 98 7.58 1.15 -0.31
CA ILE A 98 6.47 1.08 0.65
C ILE A 98 5.67 2.39 0.64
N GLN A 99 6.35 3.53 0.59
CA GLN A 99 5.69 4.84 0.46
C GLN A 99 4.90 4.93 -0.85
N LYS A 100 5.47 4.48 -1.97
CA LYS A 100 4.77 4.39 -3.26
C LYS A 100 3.53 3.50 -3.18
N LEU A 101 3.61 2.37 -2.48
CA LEU A 101 2.48 1.46 -2.24
C LEU A 101 1.37 2.13 -1.42
N HIS A 102 1.71 2.80 -0.31
CA HIS A 102 0.74 3.55 0.48
C HIS A 102 0.04 4.62 -0.36
N ARG A 103 0.83 5.33 -1.18
CA ARG A 103 0.29 6.33 -2.10
C ARG A 103 -0.67 5.68 -3.09
N TRP A 104 -0.28 4.59 -3.75
CA TRP A 104 -1.13 3.88 -4.70
C TRP A 104 -2.46 3.42 -4.08
N LEU A 105 -2.43 2.91 -2.85
CA LEU A 105 -3.62 2.44 -2.13
C LEU A 105 -4.54 3.56 -1.63
N LEU A 106 -3.97 4.67 -1.14
CA LEU A 106 -4.70 5.63 -0.30
C LEU A 106 -4.68 7.07 -0.82
N GLY A 107 -3.92 7.36 -1.88
CA GLY A 107 -3.67 8.73 -2.33
C GLY A 107 -4.87 9.43 -2.95
N LYS A 108 -5.99 8.74 -3.12
CA LYS A 108 -7.29 9.31 -3.53
C LYS A 108 -8.34 9.28 -2.41
N THR A 109 -7.95 8.84 -1.22
CA THR A 109 -8.86 8.53 -0.13
C THR A 109 -8.76 9.60 0.95
N VAL A 110 -9.91 9.98 1.51
CA VAL A 110 -9.99 10.80 2.72
C VAL A 110 -10.60 10.00 3.86
N VAL A 111 -10.25 10.39 5.09
CA VAL A 111 -10.91 9.92 6.31
C VAL A 111 -11.52 11.13 7.01
N ALA A 112 -12.71 10.93 7.59
CA ALA A 112 -13.43 11.95 8.34
C ALA A 112 -13.44 11.60 9.83
N ASP A 113 -13.42 12.62 10.69
CA ASP A 113 -13.58 12.46 12.13
C ASP A 113 -15.02 12.14 12.55
N SER A 114 -15.99 12.53 11.73
CA SER A 114 -17.41 12.25 11.91
C SER A 114 -18.09 12.08 10.55
N LEU A 115 -19.18 11.33 10.51
CA LEU A 115 -20.10 11.36 9.37
C LEU A 115 -20.82 12.71 9.45
N ALA A 116 -20.79 13.51 8.37
CA ALA A 116 -21.59 14.72 8.31
C ALA A 116 -23.06 14.34 8.58
N GLN A 117 -23.69 15.01 9.55
CA GLN A 117 -25.12 14.90 9.82
C GLN A 117 -25.93 15.52 8.67
#